data_AF-A0A433XKF8-F1
#
_entry.id   AF-A0A433XKF8-F1
#
_cell.length_a   1.000
_cell.length_b   1.000
_cell.length_c   1.000
_cell.angle_alpha   90.00
_cell.angle_beta   90.00
_cell.angle_gamma   90.00
#
_symmetry.space_group_name_H-M   'P 1'
#
loop_
_entity.id
_entity.type
_entity.pdbx_description
1 polymer ?
#
loop_
_entity_poly.entity_id
_entity_poly.type
_entity_poly.pdbx_seq_one_letter_code
_entity_poly.pdbx_strand_id
1 'polypeptide(L)'
;MSRRYARELTADELAVQPDDAIDYSEIPELDEAFWRTAKLVQPEKTEAISLRVKTSVLEAFRAQGRGYQSRMNAVLEAYVRTLPQAGPGADQRLKTTPPSQPVKRARKTQKTP
;
A
#
# COMPACT_ATOMS: atom_id res chain seq x y z
N MET A 1 -16.67 34.54 -4.68
CA MET A 1 -17.25 33.38 -5.38
C MET A 1 -18.64 33.12 -4.83
N SER A 2 -19.65 33.04 -5.69
CA SER A 2 -21.05 32.88 -5.27
C SER A 2 -21.40 31.39 -5.23
N ARG A 3 -21.89 30.88 -4.10
CA ARG A 3 -22.42 29.51 -4.02
C ARG A 3 -23.66 29.45 -4.91
N ARG A 4 -23.57 28.76 -6.05
CA ARG A 4 -24.69 28.55 -6.99
C ARG A 4 -25.84 27.76 -6.35
N TYR A 5 -25.57 27.02 -5.28
CA TYR A 5 -26.56 26.20 -4.57
C TYR A 5 -26.61 26.57 -3.09
N ALA A 6 -27.83 26.80 -2.59
CA ALA A 6 -28.10 27.07 -1.17
C ALA A 6 -28.08 25.80 -0.31
N ARG A 7 -28.26 24.63 -0.94
CA ARG A 7 -28.23 23.29 -0.33
C ARG A 7 -27.64 22.28 -1.31
N GLU A 8 -27.12 21.17 -0.79
CA GLU A 8 -26.71 20.03 -1.60
C GLU A 8 -27.94 19.45 -2.32
N LEU A 9 -27.77 19.08 -3.60
CA LEU A 9 -28.80 18.37 -4.36
C LEU A 9 -28.88 16.92 -3.88
N THR A 10 -30.08 16.36 -3.85
CA THR A 10 -30.27 14.92 -3.63
C THR A 10 -29.87 14.13 -4.88
N ALA A 11 -29.59 12.83 -4.75
CA ALA A 11 -29.14 11.99 -5.86
C ALA A 11 -30.14 11.98 -7.05
N ASP A 12 -31.44 12.03 -6.76
CA ASP A 12 -32.49 12.09 -7.79
C ASP A 12 -32.49 13.45 -8.53
N GLU A 13 -32.21 14.55 -7.82
CA GLU A 13 -32.11 15.89 -8.41
C GLU A 13 -30.85 16.01 -9.31
N LEU A 14 -29.74 15.38 -8.92
CA LEU A 14 -28.50 15.29 -9.71
C LEU A 14 -28.69 14.50 -11.01
N ALA A 15 -29.45 13.40 -10.96
CA ALA A 15 -29.67 12.53 -12.12
C ALA A 15 -30.49 13.18 -13.25
N VAL A 16 -31.24 14.23 -12.93
CA VAL A 16 -32.06 15.00 -13.89
C VAL A 16 -31.29 16.18 -14.49
N GLN A 17 -30.17 16.58 -13.88
CA GLN A 17 -29.38 17.71 -14.37
C GLN A 17 -28.66 17.33 -15.68
N PRO A 18 -28.72 18.16 -16.73
CA PRO A 18 -27.97 17.91 -17.96
C PRO A 18 -26.46 18.12 -17.73
N ASP A 19 -25.64 17.29 -18.36
CA ASP A 19 -24.18 17.32 -18.24
C ASP A 19 -23.58 18.70 -18.61
N ASP A 20 -24.18 19.41 -19.57
CA ASP A 20 -23.74 20.75 -20.00
C ASP A 20 -23.90 21.83 -18.91
N ALA A 21 -24.71 21.57 -17.88
CA ALA A 21 -24.89 22.47 -16.74
C ALA A 21 -23.84 22.25 -15.64
N ILE A 22 -22.94 21.26 -15.79
CA ILE A 22 -21.86 20.99 -14.84
C ILE A 22 -20.78 22.06 -14.99
N ASP A 23 -20.47 22.74 -13.89
CA ASP A 23 -19.46 23.79 -13.85
C ASP A 23 -18.09 23.22 -13.45
N TYR A 24 -17.14 23.27 -14.38
CA TYR A 24 -15.75 22.81 -14.17
C TYR A 24 -14.78 23.97 -13.88
N SER A 25 -15.25 25.21 -13.74
CA SER A 25 -14.36 26.38 -13.59
C SER A 25 -13.41 26.35 -12.39
N GLU A 26 -13.74 25.57 -11.36
CA GLU A 26 -12.91 25.38 -10.16
C GLU A 26 -11.88 24.25 -10.29
N ILE A 27 -11.97 23.42 -11.34
CA ILE A 27 -11.12 22.24 -11.53
C ILE A 27 -10.26 22.49 -12.77
N PRO A 28 -8.95 22.77 -12.61
CA PRO A 28 -8.07 22.96 -13.76
C PRO A 28 -7.98 21.68 -14.60
N GLU A 29 -7.82 21.84 -15.91
CA GLU A 29 -7.61 20.71 -16.82
C GLU A 29 -6.32 19.96 -16.46
N LEU A 30 -6.36 18.62 -16.50
CA LEU A 30 -5.19 17.77 -16.23
C LEU A 30 -4.27 17.76 -17.46
N ASP A 31 -3.46 18.80 -17.58
CA ASP A 31 -2.55 19.02 -18.69
C ASP A 31 -1.20 18.28 -18.55
N GLU A 32 -0.36 18.37 -19.58
CA GLU A 32 0.98 17.77 -19.54
C GLU A 32 1.84 18.31 -18.40
N ALA A 33 1.65 19.58 -17.99
CA ALA A 33 2.40 20.17 -16.89
C ALA A 33 2.05 19.53 -15.54
N PHE A 34 0.77 19.19 -15.31
CA PHE A 34 0.32 18.41 -14.17
C PHE A 34 1.01 17.04 -14.13
N TRP A 35 0.96 16.29 -15.23
CA TRP A 35 1.53 14.94 -15.29
C TRP A 35 3.07 14.92 -15.20
N ARG A 36 3.75 15.99 -15.62
CA ARG A 36 5.22 16.13 -15.50
C ARG A 36 5.72 16.14 -14.06
N THR A 37 4.89 16.56 -13.11
CA THR A 37 5.25 16.63 -11.68
C THR A 37 4.50 15.61 -10.83
N ALA A 38 3.49 14.96 -11.40
CA ALA A 38 2.73 13.92 -10.74
C ALA A 38 3.63 12.74 -10.33
N LYS A 39 3.56 12.35 -9.07
CA LYS A 39 4.26 11.17 -8.55
C LYS A 39 3.30 10.00 -8.50
N LEU A 40 3.58 8.97 -9.29
CA LEU A 40 2.88 7.70 -9.18
C LEU A 40 3.26 7.04 -7.85
N VAL A 41 2.34 7.04 -6.89
CA VAL A 41 2.53 6.35 -5.60
C VAL A 41 1.92 4.96 -5.73
N GLN A 42 2.77 3.95 -5.87
CA GLN A 42 2.34 2.57 -5.68
C GLN A 42 2.27 2.28 -4.18
N PRO A 43 1.17 1.71 -3.66
CA PRO A 43 1.12 1.30 -2.26
C PRO A 43 2.18 0.23 -2.03
N GLU A 44 3.09 0.48 -1.09
CA GLU A 44 4.09 -0.51 -0.70
C GLU A 44 3.39 -1.74 -0.14
N LYS A 45 3.86 -2.91 -0.58
CA LYS A 45 3.34 -4.19 -0.07
C LYS A 45 3.96 -4.46 1.28
N THR A 46 3.13 -4.81 2.26
CA THR A 46 3.63 -5.29 3.55
C THR A 46 4.15 -6.71 3.40
N GLU A 47 5.41 -6.93 3.77
CA GLU A 47 5.99 -8.27 3.84
C GLU A 47 5.70 -8.92 5.21
N ALA A 48 5.27 -10.18 5.18
CA ALA A 48 5.03 -10.96 6.39
C ALA A 48 6.34 -11.53 6.94
N ILE A 49 6.99 -10.80 7.84
CA ILE A 49 8.23 -11.21 8.51
C ILE A 49 8.00 -11.63 9.96
N SER A 50 8.91 -12.46 10.49
CA SER A 50 8.94 -12.78 11.93
C SER A 50 9.83 -11.78 12.67
N LEU A 51 9.24 -10.74 13.26
CA LEU A 51 9.91 -9.73 14.08
C LEU A 51 9.60 -9.92 15.57
N ARG A 52 10.60 -9.78 16.43
CA ARG A 52 10.41 -9.75 17.89
C ARG A 52 10.04 -8.34 18.34
N VAL A 53 8.90 -8.19 19.00
CA VAL A 53 8.40 -6.93 19.57
C VAL A 53 8.17 -7.13 21.06
N LYS A 54 8.44 -6.11 21.89
CA LYS A 54 8.15 -6.16 23.32
C LYS A 54 6.66 -6.36 23.56
N THR A 55 6.29 -7.19 24.53
CA THR A 55 4.90 -7.48 24.88
C THR A 55 4.10 -6.21 25.19
N SER A 56 4.67 -5.29 25.96
CA SER A 56 4.00 -4.02 26.31
C SER A 56 3.62 -3.18 25.08
N VAL A 57 4.46 -3.19 24.05
CA VAL A 57 4.21 -2.47 22.80
C VAL A 57 3.10 -3.18 22.02
N LEU A 58 3.18 -4.51 21.89
CA LEU A 58 2.17 -5.28 21.18
C LEU A 58 0.78 -5.12 21.80
N GLU A 59 0.69 -5.17 23.13
CA GLU A 59 -0.56 -4.97 23.86
C GLU A 59 -1.10 -3.55 23.69
N ALA A 60 -0.25 -2.52 23.74
CA ALA A 60 -0.67 -1.13 23.50
C ALA A 60 -1.27 -0.91 22.10
N PHE A 61 -0.77 -1.60 21.07
CA PHE A 61 -1.36 -1.54 19.74
C PHE A 61 -2.63 -2.40 19.62
N ARG A 62 -2.64 -3.60 20.20
CA ARG A 62 -3.81 -4.50 20.18
C ARG A 62 -5.02 -3.91 20.90
N ALA A 63 -4.81 -3.19 22.00
CA ALA A 63 -5.87 -2.52 22.76
C ALA A 63 -6.69 -1.55 21.90
N GLN A 64 -6.13 -1.06 20.79
CA GLN A 64 -6.82 -0.12 19.91
C GLN A 64 -7.72 -0.80 18.87
N GLY A 65 -7.81 -2.14 18.87
CA GLY A 65 -8.74 -2.93 18.06
C GLY A 65 -8.21 -3.37 16.70
N ARG A 66 -9.15 -3.63 15.76
CA ARG A 66 -8.85 -4.12 14.41
C ARG A 66 -7.87 -3.19 13.69
N GLY A 67 -6.95 -3.76 12.91
CA GLY A 67 -5.94 -2.99 12.17
C GLY A 67 -4.77 -2.47 13.02
N TYR A 68 -4.52 -3.06 14.20
CA TYR A 68 -3.35 -2.71 15.01
C TYR A 68 -2.02 -2.89 14.25
N GLN A 69 -1.93 -3.89 13.36
CA GLN A 69 -0.75 -4.12 12.52
C GLN A 69 -0.52 -2.97 11.54
N SER A 70 -1.56 -2.47 10.87
CA SER A 70 -1.47 -1.33 9.95
C SER A 70 -1.03 -0.06 10.66
N ARG A 71 -1.53 0.19 11.88
CA ARG A 71 -1.10 1.32 12.72
C ARG A 71 0.34 1.18 13.19
N MET A 72 0.74 -0.03 13.58
CA MET A 72 2.13 -0.31 13.93
C MET A 72 3.05 -0.05 12.73
N ASN A 73 2.65 -0.46 11.51
CA ASN A 73 3.40 -0.19 10.29
C ASN A 73 3.54 1.32 10.02
N ALA A 74 2.46 2.09 10.14
CA ALA A 74 2.49 3.55 9.94
C ALA A 74 3.47 4.25 10.91
N VAL A 75 3.58 3.79 12.15
CA VAL A 75 4.55 4.31 13.12
C VAL A 75 5.98 3.97 12.71
N LEU A 76 6.22 2.74 12.23
CA LEU A 76 7.54 2.34 11.73
C LEU A 76 7.94 3.15 10.49
N GLU A 77 7.02 3.36 9.55
CA GLU A 77 7.24 4.21 8.37
C GLU A 77 7.59 5.65 8.77
N ALA A 78 6.87 6.22 9.73
CA ALA A 78 7.13 7.56 10.24
C ALA A 78 8.54 7.66 10.86
N TYR A 79 8.97 6.64 11.60
CA TYR A 79 10.32 6.58 12.15
C TYR A 79 11.39 6.43 11.06
N VAL A 80 11.17 5.58 10.06
CA VAL A 80 12.12 5.42 8.94
C VAL A 80 12.36 6.73 8.21
N ARG A 81 11.32 7.57 8.04
CA ARG A 81 11.44 8.89 7.39
C ARG A 81 12.33 9.88 8.15
N THR A 82 12.54 9.69 9.46
CA THR A 82 13.41 10.57 10.26
C THR A 82 14.86 10.11 10.27
N LEU A 83 15.13 8.87 9.83
CA LEU A 83 16.50 8.39 9.71
C LEU A 83 17.21 9.14 8.57
N PRO A 84 18.48 9.57 8.77
CA PRO A 84 19.28 10.10 7.68
C PRO A 84 19.38 9.03 6.60
N GLN A 85 19.03 9.37 5.36
CA GLN A 85 18.98 8.46 4.23
C GLN A 85 20.35 7.81 4.01
N ALA A 86 20.57 6.61 4.56
CA ALA A 86 21.62 5.72 4.11
C ALA A 86 21.18 5.21 2.73
N GLY A 87 22.00 5.45 1.71
CA GLY A 87 21.62 5.43 0.29
C GLY A 87 20.84 4.19 -0.21
N PRO A 88 20.12 4.32 -1.34
CA PRO A 88 19.24 3.28 -1.88
C PRO A 88 20.08 2.12 -2.43
N GLY A 89 20.17 1.02 -1.67
CA GLY A 89 21.07 -0.09 -1.99
C GLY A 89 20.54 -1.49 -1.69
N ALA A 90 19.22 -1.69 -1.56
CA ALA A 90 18.68 -3.01 -1.19
C ALA A 90 17.57 -3.57 -2.10
N ASP A 91 17.23 -2.91 -3.22
CA ASP A 91 15.98 -3.21 -3.94
C ASP A 91 16.09 -4.00 -5.26
N GLN A 92 17.27 -4.56 -5.62
CA GLN A 92 17.41 -5.30 -6.88
C GLN A 92 18.34 -6.52 -6.81
N ARG A 93 18.03 -7.55 -6.00
CA ARG A 93 18.74 -8.86 -6.09
C ARG A 93 17.90 -10.12 -5.83
N LEU A 94 16.61 -10.11 -6.15
CA LEU A 94 15.80 -11.34 -6.23
C LEU A 94 15.05 -11.41 -7.57
N LYS A 95 15.79 -11.59 -8.66
CA LYS A 95 15.25 -12.20 -9.88
C LYS A 95 16.04 -13.48 -10.18
N THR A 96 15.26 -14.54 -10.39
CA THR A 96 15.58 -15.89 -10.88
C THR A 96 16.31 -16.85 -9.92
N THR A 97 15.54 -17.75 -9.29
CA THR A 97 15.98 -19.13 -9.04
C THR A 97 14.92 -20.06 -9.66
N PRO A 98 15.29 -20.93 -10.62
CA PRO A 98 14.34 -21.85 -11.26
C PRO A 98 13.92 -22.98 -10.30
N PRO A 99 12.75 -23.61 -10.52
CA PRO A 99 12.20 -24.60 -9.59
C PRO A 99 13.11 -25.84 -9.48
N SER A 100 13.51 -26.15 -8.25
CA SER A 100 14.27 -27.34 -7.89
C SER A 100 13.47 -28.61 -8.24
N GLN A 101 14.05 -29.46 -9.08
CA GLN A 101 13.49 -30.75 -9.50
C GLN A 101 13.19 -31.68 -8.30
N PRO A 102 12.22 -32.61 -8.43
CA PRO A 102 11.88 -33.54 -7.36
C PRO A 102 13.01 -34.56 -7.15
N VAL A 103 13.50 -34.64 -5.91
CA VAL A 103 14.53 -35.59 -5.47
C VAL A 103 13.95 -37.00 -5.50
N LYS A 104 14.44 -37.86 -6.41
CA LYS A 104 14.11 -39.29 -6.43
C LYS A 104 14.68 -39.93 -5.15
N ARG A 105 13.81 -40.37 -4.23
CA ARG A 105 14.21 -41.22 -3.10
C ARG A 105 14.67 -42.58 -3.62
N ALA A 106 15.97 -42.81 -3.63
CA ALA A 106 16.55 -44.13 -3.81
C ALA A 106 16.19 -45.01 -2.60
N ARG A 107 15.41 -46.08 -2.83
CA ARG A 107 15.28 -47.19 -1.86
C ARG A 107 16.61 -47.93 -1.84
N LYS A 108 17.42 -47.70 -0.81
CA LYS A 108 18.61 -48.51 -0.54
C LYS A 108 18.14 -49.87 0.01
N THR A 109 18.57 -50.91 -0.67
CA THR A 109 18.46 -52.31 -0.29
C THR A 109 19.10 -52.55 1.08
N GLN A 110 18.38 -53.25 1.97
CA GLN A 110 19.02 -54.01 3.04
C GLN A 110 18.78 -55.48 2.75
N LYS A 111 19.82 -56.07 2.18
CA LYS A 111 20.14 -57.48 2.14
C LYS A 111 20.62 -57.90 3.54
N THR A 112 20.56 -59.20 3.81
CA THR A 112 21.40 -60.02 4.72
C THR A 112 20.64 -60.60 5.93
N PRO A 113 21.02 -61.80 6.41
CA PRO A 113 21.41 -63.03 5.72
C PRO A 113 20.30 -64.08 5.68
#